data_AF-A0A2E8LCJ8-F1
#
_entry.id   AF-A0A2E8LCJ8-F1
#
_cell.length_a   1.000
_cell.length_b   1.000
_cell.length_c   1.000
_cell.angle_alpha   90.00
_cell.angle_beta   90.00
_cell.angle_gamma   90.00
#
_symmetry.space_group_name_H-M   'P 1'
#
loop_
_entity.id
_entity.type
_entity.pdbx_description
1 polymer ?
#
loop_
_entity_poly.entity_id
_entity_poly.type
_entity_poly.pdbx_seq_one_letter_code
_entity_poly.pdbx_strand_id
1 'polypeptide(L)' 'MRCTATSGRWCGSASIGRTVQKPNENAINEDLEVCICDDKPATYPPSTASVHLLAKLLGPRTRSTVDVDDRFLDQPRPD' A
#
# COMPACT_ATOMS: atom_id res chain seq x y z
N MET A 1 20.90 -7.64 23.79
CA MET A 1 21.48 -6.66 22.84
C MET A 1 20.49 -5.51 22.71
N ARG A 2 20.95 -4.25 22.77
CA ARG A 2 20.08 -3.06 22.78
C ARG A 2 20.02 -2.44 21.39
N CYS A 3 18.82 -2.16 20.89
CA CYS A 3 18.58 -1.46 19.63
C CYS A 3 19.10 -0.02 19.72
N THR A 4 20.06 0.34 18.85
CA THR A 4 20.53 1.72 18.70
C THR A 4 19.80 2.37 17.52
N ALA A 5 18.82 3.22 17.80
CA ALA A 5 18.23 4.12 16.81
C ALA A 5 19.12 5.35 16.67
N THR A 6 19.94 5.40 15.62
CA THR A 6 20.77 6.56 15.31
C THR A 6 19.90 7.66 14.68
N SER A 7 19.80 8.79 15.37
CA SER A 7 19.07 9.98 14.94
C SER A 7 19.62 10.56 13.63
N GLY A 8 18.88 10.42 12.53
CA GLY A 8 19.10 11.15 11.28
C GLY A 8 18.15 12.34 11.15
N ARG A 9 18.69 13.56 11.07
CA ARG A 9 17.93 14.81 10.83
C ARG A 9 17.24 14.74 9.45
N TRP A 10 15.92 14.92 9.41
CA TRP A 10 15.20 15.23 8.18
C TRP A 10 15.12 16.76 8.04
N CYS A 11 15.95 17.31 7.16
CA CYS A 11 15.84 18.68 6.67
C CYS A 11 15.02 18.64 5.37
N GLY A 12 13.95 19.42 5.28
CA GLY A 12 13.16 19.48 4.05
C GLY A 12 11.80 20.13 4.22
N SER A 13 11.77 21.45 4.43
CA SER A 13 10.62 22.26 4.06
C SER A 13 10.57 22.37 2.53
N ALA A 14 9.64 21.66 1.90
CA ALA A 14 9.31 21.83 0.49
C ALA A 14 7.80 21.77 0.30
N SER A 15 7.23 22.92 -0.06
CA SER A 15 5.89 23.07 -0.62
C SER A 15 5.83 22.37 -1.98
N ILE A 16 5.17 21.22 -2.08
CA ILE A 16 5.14 20.37 -3.29
C ILE A 16 3.73 19.79 -3.45
N GLY A 17 3.09 20.06 -4.60
CA GLY A 17 1.89 19.33 -5.05
C GLY A 17 2.18 17.83 -4.97
N ARG A 18 1.33 17.07 -4.28
CA ARG A 18 1.68 15.74 -3.76
C ARG A 18 1.90 14.71 -4.88
N THR A 19 3.12 14.62 -5.40
CA THR A 19 3.55 13.53 -6.28
C THR A 19 3.55 12.22 -5.48
N VAL A 20 2.74 11.25 -5.91
CA VAL A 20 2.73 9.91 -5.30
C VAL A 20 3.87 9.11 -5.88
N GLN A 21 4.91 8.87 -5.08
CA GLN A 21 5.99 7.93 -5.41
C GLN A 21 5.42 6.50 -5.30
N LYS A 22 5.56 5.69 -6.35
CA LYS A 22 5.14 4.28 -6.36
C LYS A 22 6.33 3.37 -6.69
N PRO A 23 6.41 2.17 -6.09
CA PRO A 23 7.39 1.18 -6.50
C PRO A 23 7.12 0.69 -7.93
N ASN A 24 8.14 0.08 -8.56
CA ASN A 24 7.95 -0.66 -9.81
C ASN A 24 6.89 -1.76 -9.59
N GLU A 25 6.07 -2.01 -10.60
CA GLU A 25 4.98 -2.98 -10.56
C GLU A 25 5.45 -4.39 -10.16
N ASN A 26 6.64 -4.77 -10.60
CA ASN A 26 7.24 -6.08 -10.34
C ASN A 26 8.12 -6.10 -9.08
N ALA A 27 8.21 -4.98 -8.34
CA ALA A 27 8.94 -4.95 -7.09
C ALA A 27 8.26 -5.84 -6.05
N ILE A 28 9.06 -6.58 -5.29
CA ILE A 28 8.59 -7.38 -4.16
C ILE A 28 8.38 -6.44 -2.97
N ASN A 29 7.17 -6.47 -2.41
CA ASN A 29 6.81 -5.84 -1.15
C ASN A 29 6.87 -6.88 -0.05
N GLU A 30 7.77 -6.68 0.90
CA GLU A 30 7.95 -7.54 2.08
C GLU A 30 8.46 -6.70 3.26
N ASP A 31 8.36 -7.27 4.47
CA ASP A 31 8.92 -6.63 5.65
C ASP A 31 10.44 -6.62 5.57
N LEU A 32 11.04 -5.46 5.77
CA LEU A 32 12.49 -5.29 5.68
C LEU A 32 13.16 -6.14 6.77
N GLU A 33 14.19 -6.92 6.42
CA GLU A 33 14.84 -7.86 7.35
C GLU A 33 15.30 -7.21 8.67
N VAL A 34 15.80 -5.98 8.59
CA VAL A 34 16.22 -5.18 9.76
C VAL A 34 15.08 -4.85 10.74
N CYS A 35 13.82 -5.01 10.31
CA CYS A 35 12.63 -4.77 11.09
C CYS A 35 12.02 -6.04 11.70
N ILE A 36 12.59 -7.23 11.41
CA ILE A 36 12.11 -8.54 11.85
C ILE A 36 13.02 -9.06 12.98
N CYS A 37 12.42 -9.54 14.07
CA CYS A 37 13.12 -10.21 15.17
C CYS A 37 12.19 -11.21 15.87
N ASP A 38 12.71 -11.98 16.84
CA ASP A 38 11.93 -12.98 17.56
C ASP A 38 10.69 -12.39 18.26
N ASP A 39 10.82 -11.17 18.81
CA ASP A 39 9.72 -10.45 19.45
C ASP A 39 8.79 -9.75 18.45
N LYS A 40 9.19 -9.66 17.17
CA LYS A 40 8.45 -9.00 16.10
C LYS A 40 8.65 -9.75 14.78
N PRO A 41 7.91 -10.85 14.55
CA PRO A 41 7.99 -11.61 13.31
C PRO A 41 7.41 -10.80 12.13
N ALA A 42 7.75 -11.22 10.92
CA ALA A 42 7.16 -10.67 9.70
C ALA A 42 5.63 -10.75 9.78
N THR A 43 4.97 -9.63 9.52
CA THR A 43 3.52 -9.50 9.59
C THR A 43 2.86 -9.83 8.26
N TYR A 44 3.52 -9.49 7.16
CA TYR A 44 2.95 -9.64 5.82
C TYR A 44 3.75 -10.62 4.96
N PRO A 45 3.09 -11.52 4.21
CA PRO A 45 3.77 -12.36 3.25
C PRO A 45 4.30 -11.50 2.08
N PRO A 46 5.41 -11.91 1.46
CA PRO A 46 5.95 -11.24 0.29
C PRO A 46 4.93 -11.29 -0.87
N SER A 47 4.75 -10.16 -1.55
CA SER A 47 3.89 -10.05 -2.75
C SER A 47 4.40 -8.98 -3.69
N THR A 48 4.05 -9.02 -4.98
CA THR A 48 4.43 -7.94 -5.89
C THR A 48 3.60 -6.67 -5.65
N ALA A 49 4.15 -5.51 -6.02
CA ALA A 49 3.42 -4.25 -5.95
C ALA A 49 2.12 -4.26 -6.78
N SER A 50 2.10 -4.90 -7.95
CA SER A 50 0.88 -5.14 -8.74
C SER A 50 -0.18 -5.91 -7.96
N VAL A 51 0.20 -7.06 -7.38
CA VAL A 51 -0.73 -7.93 -6.64
C VAL A 51 -1.26 -7.21 -5.40
N HIS A 52 -0.39 -6.51 -4.67
CA HIS A 52 -0.78 -5.71 -3.51
C HIS A 52 -1.73 -4.57 -3.88
N LEU A 53 -1.45 -3.85 -4.98
CA LEU A 53 -2.32 -2.78 -5.47
C LEU A 53 -3.68 -3.34 -5.89
N LEU A 54 -3.69 -4.45 -6.63
CA LEU A 54 -4.91 -5.11 -7.07
C LEU A 54 -5.75 -5.58 -5.87
N ALA A 55 -5.12 -6.16 -4.84
CA ALA A 55 -5.80 -6.56 -3.62
C ALA A 55 -6.46 -5.37 -2.90
N LYS A 56 -5.80 -4.20 -2.89
CA LYS A 56 -6.38 -2.97 -2.31
C LYS A 56 -7.53 -2.41 -3.14
N LEU A 57 -7.42 -2.45 -4.47
CA LEU A 57 -8.46 -1.95 -5.37
C LEU A 57 -9.71 -2.83 -5.36
N LEU A 58 -9.53 -4.15 -5.29
CA LEU A 58 -10.63 -5.10 -5.28
C LEU A 58 -11.26 -5.27 -3.88
N GLY A 59 -10.62 -4.70 -2.86
CA GLY A 59 -11.08 -4.77 -1.47
C GLY A 59 -11.11 -6.19 -0.91
N PRO A 60 -11.53 -6.35 0.36
CA PRO A 60 -11.88 -7.66 0.90
C PRO A 60 -12.99 -8.26 0.04
N ARG A 61 -12.71 -9.36 -0.68
CA ARG A 61 -13.73 -10.13 -1.41
C ARG A 61 -14.77 -10.81 -0.50
N THR A 62 -14.66 -10.63 0.82
CA THR A 62 -15.66 -11.02 1.80
C THR A 62 -16.89 -10.13 1.63
N ARG A 63 -17.78 -10.56 0.72
CA ARG A 63 -19.17 -10.14 0.51
C ARG A 63 -19.79 -9.46 1.76
N SER A 64 -19.98 -8.15 1.69
CA SER A 64 -21.32 -7.61 1.85
C SER A 64 -21.88 -7.41 0.44
N THR A 65 -23.15 -7.74 0.24
CA THR A 65 -23.89 -7.32 -0.95
C THR A 65 -23.70 -5.81 -1.13
N VAL A 66 -22.95 -5.41 -2.15
CA VAL A 66 -22.86 -3.99 -2.51
C VAL A 66 -24.15 -3.68 -3.24
N ASP A 67 -25.00 -2.88 -2.61
CA ASP A 67 -26.14 -2.25 -3.28
C ASP A 67 -25.55 -1.17 -4.20
N VAL A 68 -25.30 -1.56 -5.45
CA VAL A 68 -24.81 -0.62 -6.47
C VAL A 68 -25.99 0.23 -6.85
N ASP A 69 -26.01 1.46 -6.34
CA ASP A 69 -27.03 2.46 -6.66
C ASP A 69 -27.15 2.61 -8.18
N ASP A 70 -28.36 2.43 -8.71
CA ASP A 70 -28.67 2.34 -10.15
C ASP A 70 -28.12 3.53 -10.96
N ARG A 71 -27.94 4.70 -10.31
CA ARG A 71 -27.33 5.89 -10.93
C ARG A 71 -25.90 5.70 -11.43
N PHE A 72 -25.19 4.66 -10.98
CA PHE A 72 -23.83 4.34 -11.44
C PHE A 72 -23.82 3.39 -12.63
N LEU A 73 -24.94 2.73 -12.94
CA LEU A 73 -25.04 1.79 -14.06
C LEU A 73 -25.50 2.47 -15.36
N ASP A 74 -26.28 3.54 -15.24
CA ASP A 74 -26.92 4.22 -16.38
C ASP A 74 -26.15 5.44 -16.92
N GLN A 75 -24.85 5.60 -16.61
CA GLN A 75 -24.11 6.72 -17.17
C GLN A 75 -23.85 6.50 -18.67
N PRO A 76 -24.36 7.37 -19.58
CA PRO A 76 -24.07 7.27 -20.99
C PRO A 76 -22.57 7.48 -21.21
N ARG A 77 -21.98 6.62 -22.04
CA ARG A 77 -20.58 6.74 -22.45
C ARG A 77 -20.42 8.07 -23.18
N PRO A 78 -19.53 8.98 -22.74
CA PRO A 78 -19.27 10.19 -23.48
C PRO A 78 -18.64 9.83 -24.83
N ASP A 79 -19.19 10.43 -25.88
CA ASP A 79 -18.76 10.39 -27.28
C ASP A 79 -17.42 11.10 -27.52
#